data_AF-A0A956A220-F1
#
_entry.id   AF-A0A956A220-F1
#
_cell.length_a   1.000
_cell.length_b   1.000
_cell.length_c   1.000
_cell.angle_alpha   90.00
_cell.angle_beta   90.00
_cell.angle_gamma   90.00
#
_symmetry.space_group_name_H-M   'P 1'
#
loop_
_entity.id
_entity.type
_entity.pdbx_description
1 polymer ?
#
loop_
_entity_poly.entity_id
_entity_poly.type
_entity_poly.pdbx_seq_one_letter_code
_entity_poly.pdbx_strand_id
1 'polypeptide(L)'
;MSRARKRAVAAMLLVFSLWPLAQHALVQRFRMNPWKFFGFAMYTTHVLKPAVEVYALDGGRRLALPIPERELPEAEAERRRLRASSHHCGLLARPDRLARLVRDALAPSEGVEVVVVRPYIDPRTGRVTATRESHLYLADGRVIEELGAFGR
;
A
#
# COMPACT_ATOMS: atom_id res chain seq x y z
N MET A 1 26.81 41.01 -5.73
CA MET A 1 26.34 39.65 -6.10
C MET A 1 25.91 39.65 -7.57
N SER A 2 26.41 38.73 -8.41
CA SER A 2 26.12 38.72 -9.86
C SER A 2 24.65 38.39 -10.16
N ARG A 3 24.13 38.85 -11.32
CA ARG A 3 22.75 38.55 -11.77
C ARG A 3 22.48 37.04 -11.89
N ALA A 4 23.48 36.27 -12.34
CA ALA A 4 23.40 34.81 -12.42
C ALA A 4 23.17 34.17 -11.05
N ARG A 5 23.90 34.61 -10.01
CA ARG A 5 23.73 34.11 -8.64
C ARG A 5 22.34 34.44 -8.08
N LYS A 6 21.80 35.63 -8.38
CA LYS A 6 20.42 35.99 -7.98
C LYS A 6 19.38 35.07 -8.63
N ARG A 7 19.52 34.77 -9.93
CA ARG A 7 18.62 33.86 -10.65
C ARG A 7 18.70 32.44 -10.12
N ALA A 8 19.91 31.93 -9.83
CA ALA A 8 20.09 30.61 -9.26
C ALA A 8 19.42 30.49 -7.88
N VAL A 9 19.59 31.49 -7.01
CA VAL A 9 18.91 31.53 -5.70
C VAL A 9 17.40 31.60 -5.86
N ALA A 10 16.89 32.45 -6.76
CA ALA A 10 15.45 32.54 -7.03
C ALA A 10 14.85 31.23 -7.55
N ALA A 11 15.55 30.54 -8.47
CA ALA A 11 15.13 29.24 -8.97
C ALA A 11 15.13 28.18 -7.87
N MET A 12 16.16 28.16 -7.03
CA MET A 12 16.22 27.25 -5.87
C MET A 12 15.06 27.50 -4.91
N LEU A 13 14.79 28.75 -4.54
CA LEU A 13 13.65 29.11 -3.69
C LEU A 13 12.33 28.70 -4.32
N LEU A 14 12.14 28.92 -5.62
CA LEU A 14 10.93 28.51 -6.32
C LEU A 14 10.73 26.98 -6.26
N VAL A 15 11.78 26.20 -6.50
CA VAL A 15 11.73 24.73 -6.38
C VAL A 15 11.38 24.30 -4.96
N PHE A 16 12.01 24.90 -3.94
CA PHE A 16 11.69 24.62 -2.54
C PHE A 16 10.25 25.02 -2.17
N SER A 17 9.72 26.11 -2.72
CA SER A 17 8.34 26.54 -2.48
C SER A 17 7.30 25.65 -3.18
N LEU A 18 7.64 25.07 -4.34
CA LEU A 18 6.76 24.15 -5.07
C LEU A 18 6.83 22.71 -4.55
N TRP A 19 7.90 22.36 -3.84
CA TRP A 19 8.13 21.01 -3.32
C TRP A 19 6.98 20.46 -2.45
N PRO A 20 6.40 21.20 -1.50
CA PRO A 20 5.28 20.71 -0.69
C PRO A 20 4.05 20.34 -1.50
N LEU A 21 3.78 21.06 -2.60
CA LEU A 21 2.65 20.76 -3.48
C LEU A 21 2.89 19.48 -4.27
N ALA A 22 4.10 19.33 -4.83
CA ALA A 22 4.50 18.08 -5.49
C ALA A 22 4.44 16.89 -4.52
N GLN A 23 4.92 17.08 -3.28
CA GLN A 23 4.85 16.07 -2.23
C GLN A 23 3.40 15.71 -1.89
N HIS A 24 2.52 16.70 -1.72
CA HIS A 24 1.11 16.47 -1.45
C HIS A 24 0.49 15.63 -2.57
N ALA A 25 0.75 15.98 -3.83
CA ALA A 25 0.26 15.23 -4.98
C ALA A 25 0.77 13.77 -5.00
N LEU A 26 2.06 13.54 -4.71
CA LEU A 26 2.65 12.20 -4.64
C LEU A 26 2.03 11.36 -3.51
N VAL A 27 1.90 11.94 -2.31
CA VAL A 27 1.30 11.27 -1.15
C VAL A 27 -0.16 10.91 -1.42
N GLN A 28 -0.93 11.82 -2.01
CA GLN A 28 -2.33 11.54 -2.37
C GLN A 28 -2.44 10.47 -3.45
N ARG A 29 -1.60 10.58 -4.50
CA ARG A 29 -1.63 9.65 -5.64
C ARG A 29 -1.22 8.24 -5.26
N PHE A 30 -0.17 8.08 -4.47
CA PHE A 30 0.40 6.77 -4.13
C PHE A 30 0.04 6.29 -2.73
N ARG A 31 -0.73 7.06 -1.96
CA ARG A 31 -1.06 6.79 -0.55
C ARG A 31 0.18 6.47 0.29
N MET A 32 1.31 7.09 -0.06
CA MET A 32 2.57 6.91 0.66
C MET A 32 2.46 7.52 2.04
N ASN A 33 3.20 6.97 2.99
CA ASN A 33 3.29 7.56 4.31
C ASN A 33 4.11 8.86 4.23
N PRO A 34 3.50 10.05 4.41
CA PRO A 34 4.19 11.32 4.29
C PRO A 34 5.37 11.45 5.27
N TRP A 35 5.31 10.75 6.41
CA TRP A 35 6.30 10.79 7.48
C TRP A 35 7.64 10.17 7.10
N LYS A 36 7.61 9.03 6.42
CA LYS A 36 8.82 8.26 6.13
C LYS A 36 9.63 8.86 5.00
N PHE A 37 8.97 9.60 4.11
CA PHE A 37 9.60 10.02 2.88
C PHE A 37 10.17 11.43 2.93
N PHE A 38 9.54 12.43 3.58
CA PHE A 38 10.01 13.82 3.42
C PHE A 38 9.79 14.79 4.62
N GLY A 39 9.84 14.30 5.86
CA GLY A 39 10.42 15.00 7.02
C GLY A 39 9.79 16.26 7.64
N PHE A 40 8.85 16.98 7.01
CA PHE A 40 8.39 18.29 7.54
C PHE A 40 7.03 18.27 8.27
N ALA A 41 6.20 17.23 8.11
CA ALA A 41 4.88 17.13 8.74
C ALA A 41 4.92 16.27 10.02
N MET A 42 5.76 16.67 10.98
CA MET A 42 6.22 15.80 12.09
C MET A 42 5.27 15.65 13.30
N TYR A 43 4.02 16.12 13.31
CA TYR A 43 3.28 16.19 14.60
C TYR A 43 1.79 15.83 14.67
N THR A 44 1.06 15.46 13.61
CA THR A 44 -0.42 15.48 13.72
C THR A 44 -1.22 14.29 13.20
N THR A 45 -0.64 13.21 12.67
CA THR A 45 -1.44 12.09 12.15
C THR A 45 -0.92 10.73 12.58
N HIS A 46 -1.68 10.06 13.45
CA HIS A 46 -1.46 8.65 13.78
C HIS A 46 -1.59 7.79 12.51
N VAL A 47 -0.50 7.13 12.11
CA VAL A 47 -0.53 6.19 10.99
C VAL A 47 -0.92 4.82 11.51
N LEU A 48 -2.13 4.39 11.17
CA LEU A 48 -2.64 3.07 11.52
C LEU A 48 -1.94 2.02 10.64
N LYS A 49 -1.57 0.88 11.24
CA LYS A 49 -0.87 -0.19 10.52
C LYS A 49 -1.84 -0.86 9.55
N PRO A 50 -1.47 -1.06 8.27
CA PRO A 50 -2.30 -1.82 7.35
C PRO A 50 -2.43 -3.28 7.83
N ALA A 51 -3.49 -3.94 7.41
CA ALA A 51 -3.65 -5.39 7.49
C ALA A 51 -3.50 -5.98 6.08
N VAL A 52 -2.99 -7.22 6.04
CA VAL A 52 -2.87 -7.99 4.80
C VAL A 52 -3.62 -9.30 5.03
N GLU A 53 -4.64 -9.51 4.23
CA GLU A 53 -5.48 -10.70 4.21
C GLU A 53 -5.22 -11.47 2.91
N VAL A 54 -5.32 -12.79 2.96
CA VAL A 54 -5.09 -13.65 1.80
C VAL A 54 -6.24 -14.65 1.71
N TYR A 55 -6.79 -14.81 0.52
CA TYR A 55 -7.90 -15.71 0.23
C TYR A 55 -7.53 -16.63 -0.93
N ALA A 56 -7.91 -17.90 -0.83
CA ALA A 56 -7.96 -18.80 -1.97
C ALA A 56 -9.28 -18.59 -2.70
N LEU A 57 -9.24 -18.73 -4.03
CA LEU A 57 -10.45 -18.89 -4.83
C LEU A 57 -10.64 -20.35 -5.20
N ASP A 58 -11.82 -20.86 -4.84
CA ASP A 58 -12.27 -22.22 -5.17
C ASP A 58 -13.74 -22.17 -5.59
N GLY A 59 -14.04 -22.55 -6.83
CA GLY A 59 -15.37 -22.46 -7.42
C GLY A 59 -16.00 -21.06 -7.34
N GLY A 60 -15.20 -20.01 -7.55
CA GLY A 60 -15.63 -18.61 -7.42
C GLY A 60 -15.93 -18.13 -5.98
N ARG A 61 -15.67 -18.95 -4.95
CA ARG A 61 -15.80 -18.56 -3.54
C ARG A 61 -14.47 -18.15 -2.95
N ARG A 62 -14.50 -17.10 -2.11
CA ARG A 62 -13.35 -16.68 -1.30
C ARG A 62 -13.28 -17.54 -0.05
N LEU A 63 -12.25 -18.38 0.02
CA LEU A 63 -11.92 -19.13 1.22
C LEU A 63 -10.83 -18.36 1.96
N ALA A 64 -11.15 -17.90 3.17
CA ALA A 64 -10.14 -17.30 4.04
C ALA A 64 -9.06 -18.35 4.30
N LEU A 65 -7.83 -18.03 3.91
CA LEU A 65 -6.68 -18.86 4.21
C LEU A 65 -6.10 -18.32 5.51
N PRO A 66 -6.38 -18.94 6.67
CA PRO A 66 -5.46 -18.75 7.78
C PRO A 66 -4.14 -19.32 7.26
N ILE A 67 -3.17 -18.47 6.91
CA ILE A 67 -1.81 -18.91 6.60
C ILE A 67 -1.20 -19.25 7.96
N PRO A 68 -1.18 -20.52 8.39
CA PRO A 68 -0.66 -20.84 9.70
C PRO A 68 0.85 -20.65 9.58
N GLU A 69 1.43 -19.85 10.49
CA GLU A 69 2.86 -19.47 10.44
C GLU A 69 3.80 -20.68 10.31
N ARG A 70 3.34 -21.87 10.71
CA ARG A 70 4.07 -23.14 10.65
C ARG A 70 4.04 -23.83 9.28
N GLU A 71 2.98 -23.66 8.49
CA GLU A 71 2.80 -24.41 7.24
C GLU A 71 3.46 -23.68 6.07
N LEU A 72 3.44 -22.34 6.07
CA LEU A 72 4.00 -21.50 5.00
C LEU A 72 4.88 -20.37 5.56
N PRO A 73 6.04 -20.70 6.15
CA PRO A 73 6.89 -19.70 6.83
C PRO A 73 7.39 -18.60 5.89
N GLU A 74 7.67 -18.92 4.63
CA GLU A 74 8.09 -17.94 3.62
C GLU A 74 6.96 -16.97 3.23
N ALA A 75 5.74 -17.48 3.04
CA ALA A 75 4.58 -16.65 2.76
C ALA A 75 4.27 -15.71 3.93
N GLU A 76 4.40 -16.19 5.17
CA GLU A 76 4.20 -15.35 6.35
C GLU A 76 5.28 -14.27 6.49
N ALA A 77 6.55 -14.60 6.22
CA ALA A 77 7.63 -13.61 6.18
C ALA A 77 7.36 -12.54 5.11
N GLU A 78 6.93 -12.95 3.91
CA GLU A 78 6.59 -12.02 2.84
C GLU A 78 5.32 -11.20 3.16
N ARG A 79 4.33 -11.77 3.86
CA ARG A 79 3.15 -11.04 4.34
C ARG A 79 3.55 -9.94 5.32
N ARG A 80 4.44 -10.25 6.27
CA ARG A 80 4.99 -9.26 7.22
C ARG A 80 5.79 -8.17 6.49
N ARG A 81 6.61 -8.54 5.51
CA ARG A 81 7.32 -7.60 4.64
C ARG A 81 6.35 -6.70 3.89
N LEU A 82 5.35 -7.27 3.22
CA LEU A 82 4.33 -6.52 2.47
C LEU A 82 3.60 -5.56 3.39
N ARG A 83 3.19 -6.00 4.59
CA ARG A 83 2.55 -5.12 5.59
C ARG A 83 3.43 -3.92 5.94
N ALA A 84 4.73 -4.14 6.18
CA ALA A 84 5.68 -3.06 6.49
C ALA A 84 5.92 -2.14 5.28
N SER A 85 6.07 -2.70 4.08
CA SER A 85 6.23 -1.94 2.84
C SER A 85 4.98 -1.12 2.52
N SER A 86 3.77 -1.68 2.61
CA SER A 86 2.51 -0.97 2.41
C SER A 86 2.31 0.16 3.41
N HIS A 87 2.80 -0.02 4.64
CA HIS A 87 2.77 1.04 5.65
C HIS A 87 3.65 2.24 5.29
N HIS A 88 4.73 2.04 4.51
CA HIS A 88 5.62 3.13 4.11
C HIS A 88 5.29 3.64 2.70
N CYS A 89 5.24 2.74 1.73
CA CYS A 89 5.19 3.03 0.30
C CYS A 89 3.77 3.07 -0.26
N GLY A 90 2.74 2.80 0.54
CA GLY A 90 1.34 2.90 0.10
C GLY A 90 0.99 1.90 -0.99
N LEU A 91 0.59 2.40 -2.16
CA LEU A 91 0.23 1.63 -3.36
C LEU A 91 1.46 1.12 -4.13
N LEU A 92 2.66 1.59 -3.82
CA LEU A 92 3.89 1.10 -4.47
C LEU A 92 4.34 -0.26 -3.92
N ALA A 93 3.77 -0.71 -2.80
CA ALA A 93 4.04 -2.01 -2.24
C ALA A 93 3.24 -3.08 -3.00
N ARG A 94 3.93 -3.94 -3.76
CA ARG A 94 3.29 -4.94 -4.61
C ARG A 94 3.11 -6.30 -3.91
N PRO A 95 1.93 -6.94 -4.01
CA PRO A 95 1.69 -8.25 -3.40
C PRO A 95 2.15 -9.44 -4.24
N ASP A 96 2.73 -9.22 -5.42
CA ASP A 96 3.03 -10.26 -6.41
C ASP A 96 3.79 -11.46 -5.83
N ARG A 97 4.80 -11.20 -5.00
CA ARG A 97 5.61 -12.26 -4.40
C ARG A 97 4.82 -13.08 -3.39
N LEU A 98 4.00 -12.43 -2.56
CA LEU A 98 3.15 -13.12 -1.59
C LEU A 98 2.13 -14.00 -2.31
N ALA A 99 1.47 -13.46 -3.35
CA ALA A 99 0.49 -14.21 -4.13
C ALA A 99 1.12 -15.45 -4.78
N ARG A 100 2.32 -15.32 -5.37
CA ARG A 100 3.06 -16.47 -5.92
C ARG A 100 3.38 -17.52 -4.85
N LEU A 101 3.98 -17.12 -3.72
CA LEU A 101 4.32 -18.06 -2.65
C LEU A 101 3.11 -18.83 -2.13
N VAL A 102 1.97 -18.14 -1.96
CA VAL A 102 0.73 -18.77 -1.50
C VAL A 102 0.16 -19.70 -2.56
N ARG A 103 0.14 -19.28 -3.82
CA ARG A 103 -0.35 -20.10 -4.94
C ARG A 103 0.50 -21.35 -5.15
N ASP A 104 1.83 -21.21 -5.11
CA ASP A 104 2.75 -22.31 -5.37
C ASP A 104 2.70 -23.37 -4.25
N ALA A 105 2.24 -22.98 -3.06
CA ALA A 105 2.14 -23.89 -1.92
C ALA A 105 0.74 -24.48 -1.71
N LEU A 106 -0.31 -23.86 -2.25
CA LEU A 106 -1.65 -24.42 -2.23
C LEU A 106 -1.84 -25.34 -3.45
N ALA A 107 -2.51 -26.47 -3.23
CA ALA A 107 -3.04 -27.35 -4.27
C ALA A 107 -3.84 -26.53 -5.31
N PRO A 108 -4.10 -27.04 -6.54
CA PRO A 108 -4.57 -26.22 -7.66
C PRO A 108 -5.87 -25.48 -7.32
N SER A 109 -5.70 -24.22 -6.93
CA SER A 109 -6.75 -23.24 -6.67
C SER A 109 -6.95 -22.43 -7.94
N GLU A 110 -8.17 -21.95 -8.16
CA GLU A 110 -8.49 -21.13 -9.34
C GLU A 110 -7.74 -19.79 -9.32
N GLY A 111 -7.34 -19.34 -8.12
CA GLY A 111 -6.52 -18.17 -7.92
C GLY A 111 -6.30 -17.83 -6.45
N VAL A 112 -5.55 -16.77 -6.22
CA VAL A 112 -5.27 -16.19 -4.90
C VAL A 112 -5.63 -14.72 -4.93
N GLU A 113 -6.40 -14.27 -3.95
CA GLU A 113 -6.68 -12.86 -3.73
C GLU A 113 -5.85 -12.35 -2.55
N VAL A 114 -5.04 -11.33 -2.79
CA VAL A 114 -4.34 -10.61 -1.73
C VAL A 114 -5.04 -9.28 -1.49
N VAL A 115 -5.49 -9.08 -0.27
CA VAL A 115 -6.19 -7.87 0.13
C VAL A 115 -5.33 -7.07 1.08
N VAL A 116 -5.12 -5.79 0.76
CA VAL A 116 -4.46 -4.82 1.65
C VAL A 116 -5.49 -3.85 2.20
N VAL A 117 -5.77 -3.98 3.50
CA VAL A 117 -6.67 -3.09 4.24
C VAL A 117 -5.87 -1.96 4.86
N ARG A 118 -6.14 -0.73 4.46
CA ARG A 118 -5.44 0.48 4.94
C ARG A 118 -6.37 1.33 5.79
N PRO A 119 -6.29 1.21 7.12
CA PRO A 119 -7.07 2.04 8.02
C PRO A 119 -6.57 3.50 7.98
N TYR A 120 -7.49 4.45 8.07
CA TYR A 120 -7.22 5.88 8.15
C TYR A 120 -8.27 6.55 9.05
N ILE A 121 -7.93 7.72 9.60
CA ILE A 121 -8.87 8.55 10.34
C ILE A 121 -9.53 9.49 9.35
N ASP A 122 -10.85 9.41 9.21
CA ASP A 122 -11.61 10.37 8.43
C ASP A 122 -11.54 11.75 9.10
N PRO A 123 -10.95 12.78 8.46
CA PRO A 123 -10.77 14.09 9.08
C PRO A 123 -12.09 14.82 9.36
N ARG A 124 -13.20 14.43 8.70
CA ARG A 124 -14.52 15.05 8.91
C ARG A 124 -15.23 14.48 10.12
N THR A 125 -15.11 13.17 10.33
CA THR A 125 -15.88 12.45 11.36
C THR A 125 -15.05 12.02 12.55
N GLY A 126 -13.71 12.07 12.46
CA GLY A 126 -12.79 11.53 13.46
C GLY A 126 -12.83 10.00 13.59
N ARG A 127 -13.61 9.30 12.75
CA ARG A 127 -13.77 7.85 12.82
C ARG A 127 -12.67 7.13 12.08
N VAL A 128 -12.25 5.99 12.61
CA VAL A 128 -11.41 5.05 11.87
C VAL A 128 -12.24 4.41 10.76
N THR A 129 -11.82 4.63 9.52
CA THR A 129 -12.34 4.01 8.30
C THR A 129 -11.20 3.22 7.65
N ALA A 130 -11.48 2.39 6.65
CA ALA A 130 -10.44 1.70 5.90
C ALA A 130 -10.70 1.76 4.39
N THR A 131 -9.62 1.76 3.62
CA THR A 131 -9.67 1.47 2.19
C THR A 131 -9.21 0.05 1.94
N ARG A 132 -9.82 -0.63 0.97
CA ARG A 132 -9.50 -2.02 0.62
C ARG A 132 -8.95 -2.04 -0.80
N GLU A 133 -7.78 -2.61 -0.96
CA GLU A 133 -7.19 -2.87 -2.27
C GLU A 133 -7.13 -4.38 -2.44
N SER A 134 -7.74 -4.87 -3.51
CA SER A 134 -7.74 -6.29 -3.86
C SER A 134 -6.88 -6.51 -5.09
N HIS A 135 -5.99 -7.48 -4.99
CA HIS A 135 -5.19 -7.97 -6.10
C HIS A 135 -5.50 -9.45 -6.28
N LEU A 136 -6.21 -9.75 -7.36
CA LEU A 136 -6.61 -11.10 -7.72
C LEU A 136 -5.61 -11.69 -8.72
N TYR A 137 -4.98 -12.79 -8.35
CA TYR A 137 -4.03 -13.54 -9.15
C TYR A 137 -4.66 -14.88 -9.56
N LEU A 138 -5.05 -14.99 -10.83
CA LEU A 138 -5.65 -16.21 -11.37
C LEU A 138 -4.59 -17.27 -11.70
N ALA A 139 -5.00 -18.53 -11.75
CA ALA A 139 -4.12 -19.65 -12.11
C ALA A 139 -3.47 -19.49 -13.49
N ASP A 140 -4.16 -18.83 -14.43
CA ASP A 140 -3.66 -18.52 -15.78
C ASP A 140 -2.63 -17.37 -15.84
N GLY A 141 -2.28 -16.79 -14.68
CA GLY A 141 -1.29 -15.73 -14.57
C GLY A 141 -1.84 -14.32 -14.78
N ARG A 142 -3.15 -14.15 -15.05
CA ARG A 142 -3.77 -12.82 -15.10
C ARG A 142 -3.85 -12.21 -13.70
N VAL A 143 -3.65 -10.89 -13.66
CA VAL A 143 -3.81 -10.08 -12.45
C VAL A 143 -4.94 -9.10 -12.66
N ILE A 144 -5.93 -9.10 -11.75
CA ILE A 144 -7.04 -8.15 -11.73
C ILE A 144 -6.88 -7.30 -10.47
N GLU A 145 -6.71 -5.99 -10.66
CA GLU A 145 -6.59 -5.03 -9.57
C GLU A 145 -7.92 -4.29 -9.38
N GLU A 146 -8.52 -4.44 -8.20
CA GLU A 146 -9.74 -3.73 -7.83
C GLU A 146 -9.50 -2.81 -6.61
N LEU A 147 -9.70 -1.51 -6.82
CA LEU A 147 -9.67 -0.51 -5.76
C LEU A 147 -11.08 -0.29 -5.22
N GLY A 148 -11.42 -0.98 -4.13
CA GLY A 148 -12.69 -0.81 -3.42
C GLY A 148 -12.62 0.30 -2.37
N ALA A 149 -13.41 1.37 -2.55
CA ALA A 149 -13.74 2.28 -1.46
C ALA A 149 -14.93 1.71 -0.69
N PHE A 150 -14.75 1.38 0.60
CA PHE A 150 -15.89 1.08 1.46
C PHE A 150 -16.47 2.41 1.97
N GLY A 151 -17.57 2.85 1.35
CA GLY A 151 -18.57 3.68 2.02
C GLY A 151 -19.50 2.74 2.79
N ARG A 152 -19.82 3.09 4.03
CA ARG A 152 -20.76 2.33 4.88
C ARG A 152 -22.11 2.14 4.23
#